data_AF-A0A6G6Y3X9-F1
#
_entry.id   AF-A0A6G6Y3X9-F1
#
_cell.length_a   1.000
_cell.length_b   1.000
_cell.length_c   1.000
_cell.angle_alpha   90.00
_cell.angle_beta   90.00
_cell.angle_gamma   90.00
#
_symmetry.space_group_name_H-M   'P 1'
#
loop_
_entity.id
_entity.type
_entity.pdbx_description
1 polymer ?
#
loop_
_entity_poly.entity_id
_entity_poly.type
_entity_poly.pdbx_seq_one_letter_code
_entity_poly.pdbx_strand_id
1 'polypeptide(L)'
;MAVLFWFFYIAAFSANLYVISTINIRNIDLIDGVIIGQMYFIMIPLAFILGMGELEAADIGLTYLPYQDTETTLLLLIGGFLFPSMRFVVRRTDTSRPDTTQPYFRQTVILLFFFFAVVSFLMSGLASGGHWQGNLETALSENTGFVYIKHASNTLRTVVFGVLVYSYASGRLSKTQVFALGFIFSALDLFLTFNRITAVYYLISVVLILRSNISRLALLSITLPLLSLVSVIWPMFRGLATLGGYNLRSLQNAAETAQSHSDAASLTNGLNGVFESSNITVLNWIVENFGRPPNEFLAGDMFIRGLTILVPRSIWPAKPEGFGVQLGEAIANRPELALNSTMYGECFANFGWGWPIAMCVYILILHFMFRAVAGSARGVQAMGAFVGIAIWRFDSSFAVISFVIVAGIALGLRLRTMLLLGRRSSNRRVGAR
;
A
#
# COMPACT_ATOMS: atom_id res chain seq x y z
N MET A 1 12.63 -27.85 15.10
CA MET A 1 12.27 -26.89 14.04
C MET A 1 11.64 -25.61 14.60
N ALA A 2 10.55 -25.69 15.37
CA ALA A 2 9.89 -24.52 15.95
C ALA A 2 10.82 -23.54 16.71
N VAL A 3 11.69 -24.05 17.58
CA VAL A 3 12.68 -23.22 18.31
C VAL A 3 13.59 -22.43 17.36
N LEU A 4 14.01 -23.05 16.25
CA LEU A 4 14.88 -22.41 15.26
C LEU A 4 14.14 -21.28 14.53
N PHE A 5 12.88 -21.51 14.15
CA PHE A 5 12.05 -20.48 13.52
C PHE A 5 11.81 -19.30 14.45
N TRP A 6 11.52 -19.54 15.73
CA TRP A 6 11.41 -18.47 16.73
C TRP A 6 12.71 -17.70 16.90
N PHE A 7 13.85 -18.38 16.96
CA PHE A 7 15.16 -17.73 17.06
C PHE A 7 15.42 -16.79 15.88
N PHE A 8 15.26 -17.28 14.65
CA PHE A 8 15.45 -16.46 13.44
C PHE A 8 14.41 -15.34 13.34
N TYR A 9 13.16 -15.61 13.72
CA TYR A 9 12.10 -14.61 13.74
C TYR A 9 12.45 -13.46 14.69
N ILE A 10 12.82 -13.75 15.94
CA ILE A 10 13.18 -12.74 16.94
C ILE A 10 14.37 -11.92 16.46
N ALA A 11 15.38 -12.55 15.86
CA ALA A 11 16.53 -11.85 15.30
C ALA A 11 16.14 -10.93 14.13
N ALA A 12 15.33 -11.41 13.18
CA ALA A 12 14.84 -10.60 12.06
C ALA A 12 13.94 -9.44 12.53
N PHE A 13 13.02 -9.71 13.46
CA PHE A 13 12.13 -8.73 14.06
C PHE A 13 12.92 -7.64 14.78
N SER A 14 13.93 -8.04 15.56
CA SER A 14 14.82 -7.11 16.28
C SER A 14 15.64 -6.24 15.32
N ALA A 15 16.13 -6.81 14.22
CA ALA A 15 16.84 -6.05 13.18
C ALA A 15 15.93 -4.99 12.54
N ASN A 16 14.69 -5.35 12.20
CA ASN A 16 13.71 -4.41 11.67
C ASN A 16 13.36 -3.32 12.69
N LEU A 17 13.08 -3.69 13.95
CA LEU A 17 12.80 -2.74 15.02
C LEU A 17 13.96 -1.77 15.24
N TYR A 18 15.19 -2.28 15.25
CA TYR A 18 16.38 -1.45 15.35
C TYR A 18 16.42 -0.43 14.22
N VAL A 19 16.31 -0.86 12.96
CA VAL A 19 16.33 0.07 11.82
C VAL A 19 15.19 1.08 11.91
N ILE A 20 13.96 0.65 12.24
CA ILE A 20 12.79 1.54 12.40
C ILE A 20 13.03 2.58 13.50
N SER A 21 13.63 2.18 14.63
CA SER A 21 13.93 3.10 15.75
C SER A 21 14.89 4.22 15.33
N THR A 22 15.77 3.97 14.36
CA THR A 22 16.71 4.97 13.83
C THR A 22 16.14 5.84 12.71
N ILE A 23 14.93 5.57 12.21
CA ILE A 23 14.33 6.36 11.13
C ILE A 23 14.16 7.80 11.60
N ASN A 24 14.48 8.78 10.78
CA ASN A 24 14.15 10.18 11.04
C ASN A 24 12.95 10.58 10.18
N ILE A 25 11.78 10.81 10.80
CA ILE A 25 10.54 11.17 10.07
C ILE A 25 10.68 12.42 9.19
N ARG A 26 11.67 13.30 9.45
CA ARG A 26 11.94 14.48 8.61
C ARG A 26 12.56 14.12 7.26
N ASN A 27 13.18 12.95 7.14
CA ASN A 27 13.94 12.50 5.98
C ASN A 27 13.64 11.04 5.64
N ILE A 28 12.38 10.63 5.83
CA ILE A 28 11.94 9.28 5.50
C ILE A 28 11.96 9.09 3.97
N ASP A 29 12.47 7.94 3.52
CA ASP A 29 12.59 7.59 2.10
C ASP A 29 11.84 6.29 1.74
N LEU A 30 11.89 5.90 0.46
CA LEU A 30 11.23 4.67 -0.03
C LEU A 30 11.63 3.44 0.80
N ILE A 31 12.92 3.26 1.11
CA ILE A 31 13.42 2.06 1.80
C ILE A 31 12.94 2.02 3.24
N ASP A 32 12.95 3.16 3.92
CA ASP A 32 12.34 3.28 5.25
C ASP A 32 10.85 2.84 5.20
N GLY A 33 10.14 3.26 4.15
CA GLY A 33 8.79 2.82 3.85
C GLY A 33 8.64 1.31 3.67
N VAL A 34 9.52 0.69 2.88
CA VAL A 34 9.55 -0.77 2.67
C VAL A 34 9.71 -1.50 4.00
N ILE A 35 10.61 -1.06 4.87
CA ILE A 35 10.85 -1.69 6.18
C ILE A 35 9.64 -1.52 7.11
N ILE A 36 9.01 -0.34 7.12
CA ILE A 36 7.79 -0.11 7.91
C ILE A 36 6.65 -1.00 7.41
N GLY A 37 6.47 -1.10 6.08
CA GLY A 37 5.48 -1.97 5.47
C GLY A 37 5.75 -3.45 5.78
N GLN A 38 7.00 -3.89 5.69
CA GLN A 38 7.42 -5.25 6.05
C GLN A 38 7.09 -5.57 7.50
N MET A 39 7.37 -4.63 8.41
CA MET A 39 7.04 -4.80 9.82
C MET A 39 5.53 -4.99 10.01
N TYR A 40 4.72 -4.16 9.35
CA TYR A 40 3.26 -4.19 9.47
C TYR A 40 2.62 -5.42 8.82
N PHE A 41 2.92 -5.70 7.56
CA PHE A 41 2.23 -6.72 6.75
C PHE A 41 2.83 -8.12 6.89
N ILE A 42 4.09 -8.24 7.34
CA ILE A 42 4.79 -9.53 7.45
C ILE A 42 5.17 -9.84 8.89
N MET A 43 6.04 -9.02 9.49
CA MET A 43 6.73 -9.43 10.72
C MET A 43 5.80 -9.48 11.94
N ILE A 44 4.88 -8.52 12.06
CA ILE A 44 3.88 -8.54 13.14
C ILE A 44 2.92 -9.73 12.97
N PRO A 45 2.29 -9.96 11.80
CA PRO A 45 1.49 -11.16 11.53
C PRO A 45 2.23 -12.46 11.82
N LEU A 46 3.48 -12.58 11.38
CA LEU A 46 4.28 -13.78 11.55
C LEU A 46 4.49 -14.15 13.03
N ALA A 47 4.55 -13.18 13.94
CA ALA A 47 4.58 -13.45 15.38
C ALA A 47 3.36 -14.24 15.83
N PHE A 48 2.17 -13.79 15.43
CA PHE A 48 0.91 -14.42 15.79
C PHE A 48 0.77 -15.79 15.14
N ILE A 49 1.15 -15.90 13.86
CA ILE A 49 1.09 -17.16 13.10
C ILE A 49 2.02 -18.21 13.71
N LEU A 50 3.26 -17.85 14.06
CA LEU A 50 4.16 -18.76 14.78
C LEU A 50 3.62 -19.11 16.17
N GLY A 51 2.98 -18.16 16.86
CA GLY A 51 2.37 -18.40 18.17
C GLY A 51 1.19 -19.36 18.13
N MET A 52 0.32 -19.22 17.13
CA MET A 52 -0.88 -20.02 16.94
C MET A 52 -0.57 -21.37 16.27
N GLY A 53 0.48 -21.43 15.46
CA GLY A 53 0.88 -22.64 14.73
C GLY A 53 0.09 -22.90 13.45
N GLU A 54 -0.84 -22.01 13.10
CA GLU A 54 -1.64 -22.08 11.88
C GLU A 54 -2.16 -20.69 11.49
N LEU A 55 -2.48 -20.54 10.21
CA LEU A 55 -3.18 -19.41 9.63
C LEU A 55 -4.17 -19.92 8.60
N GLU A 56 -5.46 -19.68 8.82
CA GLU A 56 -6.51 -20.04 7.88
C GLU A 56 -7.06 -18.78 7.18
N ALA A 57 -7.24 -18.89 5.87
CA ALA A 57 -8.00 -17.94 5.05
C ALA A 57 -9.25 -18.67 4.53
N ALA A 58 -10.25 -18.80 5.40
CA ALA A 58 -11.46 -19.59 5.17
C ALA A 58 -12.26 -19.12 3.93
N ASP A 59 -12.16 -17.84 3.56
CA ASP A 59 -12.83 -17.26 2.40
C ASP A 59 -12.30 -17.78 1.05
N ILE A 60 -11.05 -18.24 1.03
CA ILE A 60 -10.39 -18.81 -0.16
C ILE A 60 -9.95 -20.27 0.04
N GLY A 61 -10.30 -20.88 1.18
CA GLY A 61 -10.01 -22.28 1.48
C GLY A 61 -8.52 -22.61 1.59
N LEU A 62 -7.68 -21.63 1.94
CA LEU A 62 -6.24 -21.82 2.10
C LEU A 62 -5.85 -21.90 3.57
N THR A 63 -4.89 -22.78 3.86
CA THR A 63 -4.27 -22.90 5.18
C THR A 63 -2.76 -22.79 5.03
N TYR A 64 -2.12 -22.16 6.01
CA TYR A 64 -0.67 -22.13 6.16
C TYR A 64 -0.30 -22.61 7.56
N LEU A 65 0.54 -23.65 7.60
CA LEU A 65 1.04 -24.29 8.80
C LEU A 65 2.55 -24.02 8.91
N PRO A 66 2.99 -22.97 9.64
CA PRO A 66 4.38 -22.52 9.64
C PRO A 66 5.42 -23.58 10.02
N TYR A 67 5.02 -24.64 10.74
CA TYR A 67 5.93 -25.72 11.13
C TYR A 67 5.96 -26.91 10.17
N GLN A 68 5.04 -26.95 9.19
CA GLN A 68 4.99 -27.96 8.14
C GLN A 68 5.43 -27.36 6.80
N ASP A 69 4.99 -26.14 6.53
CA ASP A 69 5.26 -25.39 5.30
C ASP A 69 6.59 -24.63 5.43
N THR A 70 7.66 -25.42 5.55
CA THR A 70 8.99 -24.92 5.94
C THR A 70 9.60 -24.00 4.90
N GLU A 71 9.35 -24.21 3.61
CA GLU A 71 9.88 -23.38 2.53
C GLU A 71 9.33 -21.95 2.60
N THR A 72 8.01 -21.80 2.73
CA THR A 72 7.34 -20.51 2.93
C THR A 72 7.84 -19.83 4.19
N THR A 73 8.00 -20.58 5.26
CA THR A 73 8.50 -20.04 6.54
C THR A 73 9.93 -19.54 6.42
N LEU A 74 10.81 -20.30 5.77
CA LEU A 74 12.19 -19.88 5.47
C LEU A 74 12.20 -18.64 4.59
N LEU A 75 11.34 -18.56 3.57
CA LEU A 75 11.19 -17.39 2.71
C LEU A 75 10.86 -16.14 3.53
N LEU A 76 9.85 -16.23 4.39
CA LEU A 76 9.43 -15.12 5.28
C LEU A 76 10.57 -14.67 6.21
N LEU A 77 11.30 -15.62 6.80
CA LEU A 77 12.42 -15.34 7.71
C LEU A 77 13.61 -14.71 6.99
N ILE A 78 14.00 -15.23 5.81
CA ILE A 78 15.06 -14.65 4.96
C ILE A 78 14.67 -13.23 4.56
N GLY A 79 13.43 -13.05 4.11
CA GLY A 79 12.88 -11.74 3.76
C GLY A 79 12.99 -10.76 4.91
N GLY A 80 12.69 -11.20 6.14
CA GLY A 80 12.83 -10.43 7.36
C GLY A 80 14.20 -9.75 7.54
N PHE A 81 15.29 -10.35 7.04
CA PHE A 81 16.62 -9.75 7.09
C PHE A 81 16.98 -8.90 5.87
N LEU A 82 16.29 -9.07 4.74
CA LEU A 82 16.65 -8.50 3.45
C LEU A 82 16.73 -6.96 3.48
N PHE A 83 15.65 -6.30 3.89
CA PHE A 83 15.56 -4.85 3.84
C PHE A 83 16.31 -4.12 4.96
N PRO A 84 16.36 -4.62 6.21
CA PRO A 84 17.29 -4.10 7.21
C PRO A 84 18.73 -4.13 6.72
N SER A 85 19.18 -5.24 6.12
CA SER A 85 20.53 -5.38 5.55
C SER A 85 20.77 -4.37 4.43
N MET A 86 19.81 -4.24 3.50
CA MET A 86 19.88 -3.27 2.42
C MET A 86 19.96 -1.83 2.94
N ARG A 87 19.26 -1.50 4.03
CA ARG A 87 19.30 -0.15 4.63
C ARG A 87 20.66 0.19 5.24
N PHE A 88 21.45 -0.79 5.68
CA PHE A 88 22.83 -0.54 6.12
C PHE A 88 23.77 -0.20 4.95
N VAL A 89 23.50 -0.74 3.76
CA VAL A 89 24.33 -0.50 2.57
C VAL A 89 23.92 0.79 1.85
N VAL A 90 22.63 1.11 1.80
CA VAL A 90 22.13 2.27 1.06
C VAL A 90 22.25 3.56 1.88
N ARG A 91 23.06 4.49 1.39
CA ARG A 91 23.28 5.80 2.02
C ARG A 91 21.98 6.60 2.11
N ARG A 92 21.65 7.07 3.33
CA ARG A 92 20.52 7.98 3.60
C ARG A 92 20.63 9.30 2.83
N THR A 93 19.49 9.96 2.62
CA THR A 93 19.47 11.34 2.12
C THR A 93 20.25 12.24 3.06
N ASP A 94 21.11 13.08 2.49
CA ASP A 94 21.89 14.07 3.22
C ASP A 94 20.96 15.12 3.86
N THR A 95 20.91 15.10 5.19
CA THR A 95 20.05 15.98 5.99
C THR A 95 20.58 17.41 6.08
N SER A 96 21.84 17.64 5.71
CA SER A 96 22.46 18.97 5.70
C SER A 96 21.94 19.85 4.56
N ARG A 97 21.46 19.25 3.47
CA ARG A 97 20.91 19.99 2.33
C ARG A 97 19.57 20.64 2.71
N PRO A 98 19.36 21.91 2.31
CA PRO A 98 18.10 22.60 2.55
C PRO A 98 16.97 21.89 1.81
N ASP A 99 15.80 21.88 2.43
CA ASP A 99 14.62 21.27 1.83
C ASP A 99 14.09 22.13 0.67
N THR A 100 14.06 21.55 -0.52
CA THR A 100 13.58 22.22 -1.75
C THR A 100 12.09 21.95 -2.04
N THR A 101 11.34 21.44 -1.07
CA THR A 101 9.90 21.19 -1.22
C THR A 101 9.16 22.51 -1.44
N GLN A 102 8.45 22.60 -2.58
CA GLN A 102 7.76 23.80 -3.01
C GLN A 102 6.67 24.25 -2.00
N PRO A 103 6.41 25.55 -1.84
CA PRO A 103 5.44 26.06 -0.84
C PRO A 103 4.02 25.51 -1.01
N TYR A 104 3.56 25.36 -2.26
CA TYR A 104 2.21 24.89 -2.60
C TYR A 104 2.07 23.36 -2.65
N PHE A 105 3.15 22.62 -2.40
CA PHE A 105 3.20 21.16 -2.55
C PHE A 105 2.06 20.45 -1.81
N ARG A 106 1.86 20.81 -0.53
CA ARG A 106 0.82 20.21 0.32
C ARG A 106 -0.58 20.45 -0.25
N GLN A 107 -0.90 21.71 -0.57
CA GLN A 107 -2.21 22.07 -1.10
C GLN A 107 -2.48 21.36 -2.43
N THR A 108 -1.49 21.29 -3.31
CA THR A 108 -1.62 20.60 -4.59
C THR A 108 -1.93 19.12 -4.41
N VAL A 109 -1.18 18.39 -3.56
CA VAL A 109 -1.44 16.95 -3.36
C VAL A 109 -2.82 16.71 -2.73
N ILE A 110 -3.22 17.52 -1.75
CA ILE A 110 -4.55 17.41 -1.12
C ILE A 110 -5.67 17.69 -2.13
N LEU A 111 -5.55 18.74 -2.94
CA LEU A 111 -6.54 19.07 -3.97
C LEU A 111 -6.65 17.95 -5.02
N LEU A 112 -5.52 17.41 -5.46
CA LEU A 112 -5.50 16.28 -6.39
C LEU A 112 -6.14 15.04 -5.76
N PHE A 113 -5.87 14.75 -4.48
CA PHE A 113 -6.52 13.66 -3.76
C PHE A 113 -8.04 13.78 -3.81
N PHE A 114 -8.60 14.92 -3.40
CA PHE A 114 -10.06 15.12 -3.45
C PHE A 114 -10.60 15.04 -4.88
N PHE A 115 -9.94 15.69 -5.83
CA PHE A 115 -10.36 15.68 -7.23
C PHE A 115 -10.41 14.27 -7.80
N PHE A 116 -9.33 13.49 -7.71
CA PHE A 116 -9.27 12.15 -8.25
C PHE A 116 -10.13 11.14 -7.45
N ALA A 117 -10.32 11.34 -6.14
CA ALA A 117 -11.23 10.51 -5.36
C ALA A 117 -12.68 10.67 -5.81
N VAL A 118 -13.15 11.92 -5.93
CA VAL A 118 -14.53 12.23 -6.36
C VAL A 118 -14.75 11.82 -7.82
N VAL A 119 -13.85 12.20 -8.73
CA VAL A 119 -14.00 11.85 -10.15
C VAL A 119 -13.94 10.34 -10.34
N SER A 120 -13.03 9.64 -9.66
CA SER A 120 -12.99 8.16 -9.73
C SER A 120 -14.26 7.53 -9.19
N PHE A 121 -14.87 8.09 -8.15
CA PHE A 121 -16.14 7.59 -7.62
C PHE A 121 -17.27 7.78 -8.63
N LEU A 122 -17.44 8.99 -9.16
CA LEU A 122 -18.49 9.31 -10.13
C LEU A 122 -18.40 8.45 -11.39
N MET A 123 -17.18 8.23 -11.90
CA MET A 123 -16.95 7.44 -13.11
C MET A 123 -17.03 5.92 -12.87
N SER A 124 -16.98 5.45 -11.62
CA SER A 124 -17.01 4.01 -11.31
C SER A 124 -18.40 3.39 -11.41
N GLY A 125 -19.47 4.18 -11.54
CA GLY A 125 -20.85 3.65 -11.52
C GLY A 125 -21.32 3.10 -10.16
N LEU A 126 -20.50 3.16 -9.10
CA LEU A 126 -20.88 2.69 -7.76
C LEU A 126 -22.09 3.44 -7.17
N ALA A 127 -22.28 4.71 -7.56
CA ALA A 127 -23.41 5.51 -7.09
C ALA A 127 -24.76 4.94 -7.56
N SER A 128 -24.82 4.36 -8.76
CA SER A 128 -26.02 3.78 -9.35
C SER A 128 -26.33 2.35 -8.89
N GLY A 129 -25.46 1.74 -8.09
CA GLY A 129 -25.59 0.35 -7.62
C GLY A 129 -24.90 -0.67 -8.50
N GLY A 130 -24.82 -1.91 -8.03
CA GLY A 130 -24.12 -3.03 -8.68
C GLY A 130 -22.99 -3.62 -7.84
N HIS A 131 -22.38 -4.70 -8.34
CA HIS A 131 -21.22 -5.29 -7.67
C HIS A 131 -20.00 -4.39 -7.90
N TRP A 132 -19.31 -4.04 -6.81
CA TRP A 132 -18.23 -3.04 -6.85
C TRP A 132 -17.11 -3.37 -7.83
N GLN A 133 -16.77 -4.66 -7.96
CA GLN A 133 -15.75 -5.12 -8.90
C GLN A 133 -16.25 -5.09 -10.33
N GLY A 134 -17.50 -5.53 -10.58
CA GLY A 134 -18.08 -5.59 -11.92
C GLY A 134 -18.19 -4.19 -12.53
N ASN A 135 -18.71 -3.22 -11.76
CA ASN A 135 -18.80 -1.83 -12.20
C ASN A 135 -17.41 -1.24 -12.49
N LEU A 136 -16.40 -1.58 -11.67
CA LEU A 136 -15.04 -1.11 -11.86
C LEU A 136 -14.42 -1.71 -13.13
N GLU A 137 -14.62 -3.01 -13.38
CA GLU A 137 -14.11 -3.71 -14.55
C GLU A 137 -14.70 -3.16 -15.84
N THR A 138 -16.03 -3.00 -15.90
CA THR A 138 -16.72 -2.36 -17.03
C THR A 138 -16.19 -0.95 -17.29
N ALA A 139 -16.05 -0.14 -16.24
CA ALA A 139 -15.53 1.22 -16.39
C ALA A 139 -14.06 1.26 -16.87
N LEU A 140 -13.24 0.30 -16.42
CA LEU A 140 -11.84 0.18 -16.85
C LEU A 140 -11.71 -0.34 -18.30
N SER A 141 -12.61 -1.21 -18.75
CA SER A 141 -12.60 -1.73 -20.13
C SER A 141 -13.13 -0.70 -21.14
N GLU A 142 -14.16 0.06 -20.77
CA GLU A 142 -14.84 0.99 -21.68
C GLU A 142 -14.20 2.38 -21.72
N ASN A 143 -13.53 2.81 -20.66
CA ASN A 143 -13.03 4.18 -20.54
C ASN A 143 -11.52 4.25 -20.25
N THR A 144 -10.72 4.47 -21.29
CA THR A 144 -9.26 4.62 -21.15
C THR A 144 -8.87 5.80 -20.24
N GLY A 145 -9.64 6.89 -20.24
CA GLY A 145 -9.43 8.02 -19.33
C GLY A 145 -9.62 7.64 -17.85
N PHE A 146 -10.57 6.76 -17.58
CA PHE A 146 -10.85 6.26 -16.24
C PHE A 146 -9.67 5.44 -15.67
N VAL A 147 -8.95 4.69 -16.51
CA VAL A 147 -7.74 3.95 -16.09
C VAL A 147 -6.73 4.89 -15.43
N TYR A 148 -6.41 6.02 -16.07
CA TYR A 148 -5.48 7.01 -15.51
C TYR A 148 -6.01 7.66 -14.22
N ILE A 149 -7.30 8.01 -14.21
CA ILE A 149 -7.96 8.61 -13.04
C ILE A 149 -7.94 7.65 -11.85
N LYS A 150 -8.21 6.37 -12.08
CA LYS A 150 -8.22 5.33 -11.04
C LYS A 150 -6.82 5.09 -10.49
N HIS A 151 -5.81 5.00 -11.36
CA HIS A 151 -4.42 4.87 -10.95
C HIS A 151 -3.92 6.10 -10.15
N ALA A 152 -4.32 7.31 -10.56
CA ALA A 152 -4.05 8.53 -9.80
C ALA A 152 -4.76 8.53 -8.44
N SER A 153 -6.03 8.16 -8.38
CA SER A 153 -6.78 8.01 -7.15
C SER A 153 -6.13 7.00 -6.19
N ASN A 154 -5.70 5.83 -6.69
CA ASN A 154 -5.03 4.79 -5.91
C ASN A 154 -3.64 5.22 -5.41
N THR A 155 -2.91 6.00 -6.20
CA THR A 155 -1.63 6.58 -5.76
C THR A 155 -1.85 7.65 -4.70
N LEU A 156 -2.76 8.61 -4.96
CA LEU A 156 -2.99 9.78 -4.12
C LEU A 156 -3.53 9.42 -2.74
N ARG A 157 -4.42 8.43 -2.64
CA ARG A 157 -4.92 7.92 -1.35
C ARG A 157 -3.81 7.35 -0.46
N THR A 158 -2.71 6.92 -1.06
CA THR A 158 -1.54 6.37 -0.35
C THR A 158 -0.58 7.50 0.06
N VAL A 159 -0.15 8.30 -0.93
CA VAL A 159 0.91 9.29 -0.73
C VAL A 159 0.49 10.54 0.05
N VAL A 160 -0.81 10.83 0.15
CA VAL A 160 -1.33 11.97 0.94
C VAL A 160 -0.92 11.88 2.41
N PHE A 161 -0.81 10.68 2.95
CA PHE A 161 -0.34 10.44 4.32
C PHE A 161 1.14 10.75 4.49
N GLY A 162 1.97 10.48 3.47
CA GLY A 162 3.35 10.95 3.42
C GLY A 162 3.45 12.47 3.48
N VAL A 163 2.56 13.18 2.79
CA VAL A 163 2.47 14.64 2.85
C VAL A 163 2.07 15.15 4.24
N LEU A 164 1.15 14.46 4.93
CA LEU A 164 0.76 14.81 6.30
C LEU A 164 1.91 14.60 7.30
N VAL A 165 2.59 13.45 7.24
CA VAL A 165 3.76 13.15 8.08
C VAL A 165 4.87 14.17 7.84
N TYR A 166 5.19 14.48 6.58
CA TYR A 166 6.15 15.52 6.23
C TYR A 166 5.73 16.90 6.76
N SER A 167 4.45 17.26 6.64
CA SER A 167 3.94 18.56 7.11
C SER A 167 4.04 18.70 8.63
N TYR A 168 3.84 17.62 9.38
CA TYR A 168 4.11 17.60 10.82
C TYR A 168 5.60 17.70 11.12
N ALA A 169 6.42 16.87 10.47
CA ALA A 169 7.87 16.82 10.72
C ALA A 169 8.59 18.14 10.42
N SER A 170 8.06 18.92 9.46
CA SER A 170 8.51 20.27 9.09
C SER A 170 7.88 21.40 9.92
N GLY A 171 7.04 21.09 10.91
CA GLY A 171 6.40 22.08 11.79
C GLY A 171 5.27 22.90 11.12
N ARG A 172 4.81 22.49 9.93
CA ARG A 172 3.76 23.21 9.17
C ARG A 172 2.33 22.83 9.59
N LEU A 173 2.18 21.71 10.29
CA LEU A 173 0.92 21.26 10.90
C LEU A 173 1.17 20.75 12.32
N SER A 174 0.22 21.00 13.22
CA SER A 174 0.21 20.40 14.54
C SER A 174 -0.20 18.92 14.48
N LYS A 175 0.06 18.17 15.56
CA LYS A 175 -0.36 16.76 15.67
C LYS A 175 -1.87 16.61 15.49
N THR A 176 -2.65 17.45 16.16
CA THR A 176 -4.12 17.45 16.10
C THR A 176 -4.62 17.69 14.68
N GLN A 177 -4.00 18.63 13.95
CA GLN A 177 -4.36 18.89 12.55
C GLN A 177 -4.08 17.68 11.66
N VAL A 178 -2.95 17.00 11.84
CA VAL A 178 -2.64 15.79 11.07
C VAL A 178 -3.62 14.67 11.38
N PHE A 179 -3.97 14.46 12.65
CA PHE A 179 -4.94 13.43 13.03
C PHE A 179 -6.34 13.73 12.46
N ALA A 180 -6.81 14.96 12.60
CA ALA A 180 -8.10 15.37 12.04
C ALA A 180 -8.14 15.22 10.51
N LEU A 181 -7.12 15.70 9.79
CA LEU A 181 -7.05 15.56 8.33
C LEU A 181 -6.93 14.10 7.89
N GLY A 182 -6.09 13.32 8.57
CA GLY A 182 -5.92 11.90 8.26
C GLY A 182 -7.20 11.11 8.48
N PHE A 183 -7.97 11.42 9.53
CA PHE A 183 -9.29 10.86 9.76
C PHE A 183 -10.27 11.25 8.65
N ILE A 184 -10.34 12.55 8.29
CA ILE A 184 -11.22 13.03 7.21
C ILE A 184 -10.90 12.33 5.88
N PHE A 185 -9.62 12.21 5.52
CA PHE A 185 -9.21 11.55 4.27
C PHE A 185 -9.56 10.06 4.27
N SER A 186 -9.33 9.38 5.39
CA SER A 186 -9.66 7.95 5.53
C SER A 186 -11.17 7.73 5.50
N ALA A 187 -11.94 8.51 6.24
CA ALA A 187 -13.39 8.42 6.26
C ALA A 187 -14.01 8.71 4.89
N LEU A 188 -13.50 9.71 4.17
CA LEU A 188 -13.95 10.01 2.81
C LEU A 188 -13.60 8.88 1.84
N ASP A 189 -12.36 8.38 1.82
CA ASP A 189 -11.98 7.31 0.90
C ASP A 189 -12.72 6.00 1.23
N LEU A 190 -12.91 5.71 2.51
CA LEU A 190 -13.72 4.59 2.99
C LEU A 190 -15.15 4.73 2.51
N PHE A 191 -15.75 5.92 2.63
CA PHE A 191 -17.11 6.17 2.16
C PHE A 191 -17.22 6.02 0.65
N LEU A 192 -16.30 6.59 -0.13
CA LEU A 192 -16.38 6.60 -1.60
C LEU A 192 -16.01 5.26 -2.25
N THR A 193 -15.15 4.47 -1.61
CA THR A 193 -14.55 3.29 -2.26
C THR A 193 -14.78 1.99 -1.50
N PHE A 194 -15.37 2.07 -0.30
CA PHE A 194 -15.50 0.97 0.64
C PHE A 194 -14.18 0.23 0.92
N ASN A 195 -13.03 0.90 0.74
CA ASN A 195 -11.72 0.29 0.95
C ASN A 195 -11.11 0.79 2.27
N ARG A 196 -10.80 -0.14 3.17
CA ARG A 196 -10.21 0.15 4.48
C ARG A 196 -8.72 0.50 4.46
N ILE A 197 -8.05 0.37 3.31
CA ILE A 197 -6.58 0.50 3.27
C ILE A 197 -6.07 1.89 3.65
N THR A 198 -6.84 2.94 3.36
CA THR A 198 -6.48 4.30 3.77
C THR A 198 -6.47 4.46 5.29
N ALA A 199 -7.34 3.76 6.01
CA ALA A 199 -7.31 3.73 7.46
C ALA A 199 -6.02 3.09 8.00
N VAL A 200 -5.45 2.10 7.31
CA VAL A 200 -4.14 1.52 7.66
C VAL A 200 -3.02 2.54 7.46
N TYR A 201 -2.99 3.24 6.33
CA TYR A 201 -1.99 4.30 6.11
C TYR A 201 -2.11 5.45 7.11
N TYR A 202 -3.35 5.77 7.51
CA TYR A 202 -3.60 6.69 8.61
C TYR A 202 -3.04 6.17 9.93
N LEU A 203 -3.32 4.92 10.30
CA LEU A 203 -2.81 4.30 11.51
C LEU A 203 -1.28 4.32 11.55
N ILE A 204 -0.63 3.94 10.45
CA ILE A 204 0.84 3.99 10.33
C ILE A 204 1.35 5.43 10.51
N SER A 205 0.67 6.42 9.92
CA SER A 205 1.01 7.83 10.11
C SER A 205 0.91 8.27 11.57
N VAL A 206 -0.15 7.85 12.27
CA VAL A 206 -0.35 8.11 13.70
C VAL A 206 0.78 7.49 14.52
N VAL A 207 1.12 6.22 14.27
CA VAL A 207 2.22 5.53 14.94
C VAL A 207 3.55 6.25 14.71
N LEU A 208 3.86 6.64 13.47
CA LEU A 208 5.09 7.38 13.16
C LEU A 208 5.18 8.73 13.89
N ILE A 209 4.05 9.42 14.08
CA ILE A 209 3.99 10.71 14.80
C ILE A 209 4.09 10.51 16.31
N LEU A 210 3.50 9.44 16.85
CA LEU A 210 3.45 9.13 18.27
C LEU A 210 4.61 8.25 18.77
N ARG A 211 5.52 7.83 17.89
CA ARG A 211 6.60 6.87 18.20
C ARG A 211 7.48 7.19 19.42
N SER A 212 7.60 8.46 19.79
CA SER A 212 8.37 8.87 20.98
C SER A 212 7.57 8.81 22.28
N ASN A 213 6.28 8.45 22.23
CA ASN A 213 5.37 8.45 23.35
C ASN A 213 4.74 7.05 23.52
N ILE A 214 5.44 6.18 24.22
CA ILE A 214 5.07 4.76 24.38
C ILE A 214 3.72 4.58 25.06
N SER A 215 3.35 5.46 26.01
CA SER A 215 2.05 5.36 26.69
C SER A 215 0.88 5.64 25.75
N ARG A 216 1.03 6.58 24.81
CA ARG A 216 0.03 6.82 23.77
C ARG A 216 -0.04 5.69 22.75
N LEU A 217 1.08 5.06 22.42
CA LEU A 217 1.08 3.87 21.57
C LEU A 217 0.41 2.68 22.27
N ALA A 218 0.65 2.50 23.57
CA ALA A 218 -0.03 1.48 24.37
C ALA A 218 -1.55 1.72 24.37
N LEU A 219 -2.00 2.97 24.55
CA LEU A 219 -3.42 3.31 24.45
C LEU A 219 -4.00 3.03 23.05
N LEU A 220 -3.23 3.30 21.98
CA LEU A 220 -3.65 2.99 20.61
C LEU A 220 -3.79 1.47 20.38
N SER A 221 -2.96 0.64 21.03
CA SER A 221 -3.07 -0.82 20.94
C SER A 221 -4.40 -1.36 21.48
N ILE A 222 -5.02 -0.64 22.43
CA ILE A 222 -6.35 -0.96 22.96
C ILE A 222 -7.44 -0.83 21.87
N THR A 223 -7.19 -0.08 20.79
CA THR A 223 -8.12 0.00 19.65
C THR A 223 -8.01 -1.16 18.67
N LEU A 224 -6.97 -2.00 18.75
CA LEU A 224 -6.78 -3.12 17.83
C LEU A 224 -7.96 -4.12 17.84
N PRO A 225 -8.56 -4.51 18.99
CA PRO A 225 -9.76 -5.33 19.01
C PRO A 225 -10.95 -4.69 18.28
N LEU A 226 -11.13 -3.37 18.40
CA LEU A 226 -12.19 -2.65 17.67
C LEU A 226 -11.91 -2.64 16.15
N LEU A 227 -10.66 -2.42 15.75
CA LEU A 227 -10.25 -2.50 14.35
C LEU A 227 -10.43 -3.90 13.77
N SER A 228 -10.18 -4.93 14.58
CA SER A 228 -10.42 -6.33 14.25
C SER A 228 -11.90 -6.59 13.99
N LEU A 229 -12.79 -6.14 14.88
CA LEU A 229 -14.25 -6.27 14.69
C LEU A 229 -14.71 -5.59 13.39
N VAL A 230 -14.29 -4.34 13.18
CA VAL A 230 -14.60 -3.61 11.93
C VAL A 230 -14.06 -4.37 10.73
N SER A 231 -12.88 -4.96 10.83
CA SER A 231 -12.23 -5.67 9.73
C SER A 231 -12.95 -6.96 9.32
N VAL A 232 -13.67 -7.61 10.24
CA VAL A 232 -14.48 -8.80 9.93
C VAL A 232 -15.80 -8.41 9.27
N ILE A 233 -16.45 -7.37 9.79
CA ILE A 233 -17.79 -6.93 9.33
C ILE A 233 -17.69 -6.22 7.97
N TRP A 234 -16.61 -5.47 7.75
CA TRP A 234 -16.49 -4.55 6.61
C TRP A 234 -16.55 -5.20 5.22
N PRO A 235 -15.90 -6.34 4.95
CA PRO A 235 -15.99 -6.99 3.64
C PRO A 235 -17.42 -7.38 3.27
N MET A 236 -18.19 -7.93 4.22
CA MET A 236 -19.60 -8.28 4.02
C MET A 236 -20.45 -7.04 3.83
N PHE A 237 -20.29 -6.04 4.71
CA PHE A 237 -20.96 -4.75 4.57
C PHE A 237 -20.72 -4.14 3.19
N ARG A 238 -19.46 -4.08 2.73
CA ARG A 238 -19.09 -3.58 1.40
C ARG A 238 -19.81 -4.33 0.29
N GLY A 239 -19.79 -5.66 0.32
CA GLY A 239 -20.40 -6.49 -0.73
C GLY A 239 -21.90 -6.21 -0.87
N LEU A 240 -22.60 -6.01 0.25
CA LEU A 240 -24.04 -5.75 0.28
C LEU A 240 -24.38 -4.28 0.02
N ALA A 241 -23.59 -3.36 0.57
CA ALA A 241 -23.82 -1.91 0.49
C ALA A 241 -23.79 -1.40 -0.95
N THR A 242 -22.99 -2.01 -1.82
CA THR A 242 -22.90 -1.55 -3.21
C THR A 242 -24.02 -2.07 -4.11
N LEU A 243 -24.71 -3.16 -3.75
CA LEU A 243 -25.74 -3.78 -4.59
C LEU A 243 -26.92 -2.83 -4.86
N GLY A 244 -27.42 -2.16 -3.83
CA GLY A 244 -28.54 -1.21 -3.94
C GLY A 244 -28.11 0.22 -4.35
N GLY A 245 -26.81 0.48 -4.52
CA GLY A 245 -26.28 1.83 -4.65
C GLY A 245 -26.31 2.61 -3.31
N TYR A 246 -25.90 3.88 -3.35
CA TYR A 246 -25.76 4.73 -2.16
C TYR A 246 -27.13 5.22 -1.63
N ASN A 247 -27.97 4.29 -1.16
CA ASN A 247 -29.24 4.59 -0.52
C ASN A 247 -29.22 4.13 0.96
N LEU A 248 -29.84 4.93 1.83
CA LEU A 248 -29.78 4.73 3.28
C LEU A 248 -30.32 3.36 3.72
N ARG A 249 -31.39 2.89 3.07
CA ARG A 249 -32.02 1.60 3.38
C ARG A 249 -31.11 0.41 3.07
N SER A 250 -30.37 0.46 1.96
CA SER A 250 -29.43 -0.59 1.56
C SER A 250 -28.20 -0.59 2.46
N LEU A 251 -27.72 0.59 2.86
CA LEU A 251 -26.66 0.71 3.86
C LEU A 251 -27.09 0.14 5.21
N GLN A 252 -28.32 0.45 5.66
CA GLN A 252 -28.86 -0.10 6.90
C GLN A 252 -28.99 -1.61 6.84
N ASN A 253 -29.62 -2.15 5.78
CA ASN A 253 -29.77 -3.59 5.60
C ASN A 253 -28.41 -4.30 5.53
N ALA A 254 -27.42 -3.71 4.85
CA ALA A 254 -26.07 -4.25 4.78
C ALA A 254 -25.39 -4.27 6.15
N ALA A 255 -25.59 -3.23 6.97
CA ALA A 255 -25.04 -3.15 8.32
C ALA A 255 -25.68 -4.19 9.26
N GLU A 256 -27.00 -4.31 9.23
CA GLU A 256 -27.76 -5.29 10.03
C GLU A 256 -27.35 -6.73 9.66
N THR A 257 -27.24 -7.02 8.36
CA THR A 257 -26.81 -8.34 7.87
C THR A 257 -25.36 -8.64 8.26
N ALA A 258 -24.46 -7.65 8.14
CA ALA A 258 -23.06 -7.85 8.50
C ALA A 258 -22.85 -8.02 10.02
N GLN A 259 -23.68 -7.35 10.84
CA GLN A 259 -23.66 -7.54 12.30
C GLN A 259 -24.17 -8.92 12.71
N SER A 260 -25.24 -9.42 12.11
CA SER A 260 -25.79 -10.73 12.47
C SER A 260 -24.85 -11.91 12.17
N HIS A 261 -23.84 -11.69 11.32
CA HIS A 261 -22.79 -12.67 11.01
C HIS A 261 -21.48 -12.44 11.79
N SER A 262 -21.44 -11.44 12.69
CA SER A 262 -20.22 -11.08 13.42
C SER A 262 -19.95 -11.94 14.68
N ASP A 263 -20.97 -12.64 15.18
CA ASP A 263 -20.94 -13.39 16.44
C ASP A 263 -20.02 -14.63 16.43
N ALA A 264 -19.46 -15.01 15.27
CA ALA A 264 -18.58 -16.17 15.12
C ALA A 264 -17.09 -15.82 14.81
N ALA A 265 -16.71 -14.55 14.92
CA ALA A 265 -15.38 -14.11 14.48
C ALA A 265 -14.28 -14.48 15.49
N SER A 266 -13.42 -15.44 15.13
CA SER A 266 -12.23 -15.78 15.92
C SER A 266 -11.24 -14.60 15.97
N LEU A 267 -10.43 -14.53 17.03
CA LEU A 267 -9.34 -13.55 17.13
C LEU A 267 -8.40 -13.61 15.92
N THR A 268 -8.16 -14.82 15.39
CA THR A 268 -7.37 -15.07 14.18
C THR A 268 -7.97 -14.35 12.98
N ASN A 269 -9.27 -14.49 12.72
CA ASN A 269 -9.96 -13.82 11.61
C ASN A 269 -9.89 -12.29 11.74
N GLY A 270 -10.00 -11.81 12.98
CA GLY A 270 -9.83 -10.41 13.34
C GLY A 270 -8.45 -9.83 13.01
N LEU A 271 -7.39 -10.50 13.49
CA LEU A 271 -6.01 -10.13 13.20
C LEU A 271 -5.69 -10.23 11.71
N ASN A 272 -6.25 -11.25 11.03
CA ASN A 272 -6.11 -11.41 9.59
C ASN A 272 -6.68 -10.22 8.82
N GLY A 273 -7.83 -9.70 9.26
CA GLY A 273 -8.42 -8.52 8.68
C GLY A 273 -7.60 -7.23 8.89
N VAL A 274 -6.99 -7.06 10.07
CA VAL A 274 -6.23 -5.83 10.41
C VAL A 274 -4.90 -5.76 9.66
N PHE A 275 -4.15 -6.86 9.65
CA PHE A 275 -2.83 -6.90 9.04
C PHE A 275 -2.81 -7.45 7.63
N GLU A 276 -3.98 -7.87 7.11
CA GLU A 276 -4.11 -8.48 5.78
C GLU A 276 -3.21 -9.73 5.66
N SER A 277 -3.14 -10.52 6.74
CA SER A 277 -2.25 -11.68 6.84
C SER A 277 -2.68 -12.84 5.94
N SER A 278 -3.93 -12.86 5.44
CA SER A 278 -4.39 -13.85 4.45
C SER A 278 -3.49 -13.86 3.21
N ASN A 279 -2.81 -12.75 2.89
CA ASN A 279 -1.81 -12.70 1.83
C ASN A 279 -0.62 -13.66 2.05
N ILE A 280 -0.34 -14.07 3.30
CA ILE A 280 0.67 -15.08 3.63
C ILE A 280 0.18 -16.48 3.25
N THR A 281 -1.12 -16.78 3.37
CA THR A 281 -1.67 -18.06 2.88
C THR A 281 -1.59 -18.16 1.36
N VAL A 282 -1.83 -17.04 0.66
CA VAL A 282 -1.67 -16.96 -0.81
C VAL A 282 -0.20 -17.12 -1.19
N LEU A 283 0.73 -16.51 -0.44
CA LEU A 283 2.17 -16.74 -0.61
C LEU A 283 2.51 -18.23 -0.44
N ASN A 284 1.96 -18.90 0.58
CA ASN A 284 2.20 -20.32 0.81
C ASN A 284 1.77 -21.16 -0.40
N TRP A 285 0.56 -20.91 -0.91
CA TRP A 285 0.05 -21.59 -2.10
C TRP A 285 0.97 -21.39 -3.32
N ILE A 286 1.52 -20.18 -3.52
CA ILE A 286 2.48 -19.90 -4.60
C ILE A 286 3.74 -20.75 -4.46
N VAL A 287 4.28 -20.86 -3.25
CA VAL A 287 5.51 -21.64 -2.98
C VAL A 287 5.26 -23.12 -3.24
N GLU A 288 4.17 -23.67 -2.71
CA GLU A 288 3.81 -25.10 -2.87
C GLU A 288 3.54 -25.50 -4.33
N ASN A 289 2.99 -24.57 -5.12
CA ASN A 289 2.62 -24.80 -6.51
C ASN A 289 3.62 -24.22 -7.51
N PHE A 290 4.79 -23.75 -7.05
CA PHE A 290 5.77 -23.10 -7.90
C PHE A 290 6.25 -24.01 -9.05
N GLY A 291 6.10 -23.52 -10.28
CA GLY A 291 6.52 -24.25 -11.48
C GLY A 291 5.57 -25.38 -11.90
N ARG A 292 4.38 -25.47 -11.30
CA ARG A 292 3.32 -26.42 -11.68
C ARG A 292 2.12 -25.65 -12.24
N PRO A 293 1.41 -26.17 -13.26
CA PRO A 293 0.15 -25.56 -13.69
C PRO A 293 -0.84 -25.46 -12.53
N PRO A 294 -1.57 -24.33 -12.38
CA PRO A 294 -1.60 -23.15 -13.25
C PRO A 294 -0.52 -22.09 -12.95
N ASN A 295 0.31 -22.28 -11.91
CA ASN A 295 1.35 -21.33 -11.48
C ASN A 295 2.69 -21.59 -12.20
N GLU A 296 2.67 -21.41 -13.52
CA GLU A 296 3.86 -21.45 -14.35
C GLU A 296 4.82 -20.31 -14.01
N PHE A 297 6.11 -20.54 -14.24
CA PHE A 297 7.15 -19.57 -13.98
C PHE A 297 6.92 -18.28 -14.79
N LEU A 298 6.64 -17.16 -14.10
CA LEU A 298 6.26 -15.89 -14.73
C LEU A 298 7.43 -15.14 -15.40
N ALA A 299 8.64 -15.66 -15.31
CA ALA A 299 9.82 -15.24 -16.08
C ALA A 299 10.10 -13.72 -16.17
N GLY A 300 9.76 -12.96 -15.13
CA GLY A 300 10.03 -11.51 -15.06
C GLY A 300 8.88 -10.61 -15.50
N ASP A 301 7.66 -11.14 -15.69
CA ASP A 301 6.43 -10.38 -15.88
C ASP A 301 6.22 -9.26 -14.85
N MET A 302 6.71 -9.43 -13.63
CA MET A 302 6.73 -8.38 -12.60
C MET A 302 7.32 -7.05 -13.14
N PHE A 303 8.41 -7.09 -13.91
CA PHE A 303 9.03 -5.91 -14.49
C PHE A 303 8.25 -5.39 -15.71
N ILE A 304 7.79 -6.30 -16.56
CA ILE A 304 7.09 -5.96 -17.80
C ILE A 304 5.76 -5.28 -17.49
N ARG A 305 4.97 -5.82 -16.56
CA ARG A 305 3.66 -5.26 -16.16
C ARG A 305 3.78 -3.82 -15.68
N GLY A 306 4.81 -3.50 -14.89
CA GLY A 306 5.04 -2.13 -14.44
C GLY A 306 5.27 -1.13 -15.58
N LEU A 307 5.94 -1.56 -16.66
CA LEU A 307 6.24 -0.70 -17.82
C LEU A 307 5.06 -0.57 -18.79
N THR A 308 4.16 -1.56 -18.81
CA THR A 308 3.12 -1.70 -19.83
C THR A 308 1.72 -1.37 -19.31
N ILE A 309 1.58 -1.07 -18.02
CA ILE A 309 0.27 -0.86 -17.38
C ILE A 309 -0.49 0.35 -17.93
N LEU A 310 0.20 1.38 -18.41
CA LEU A 310 -0.41 2.55 -19.05
C LEU A 310 -0.91 2.27 -20.48
N VAL A 311 -0.56 1.12 -21.06
CA VAL A 311 -1.08 0.68 -22.35
C VAL A 311 -2.46 0.07 -22.13
N PRO A 312 -3.54 0.65 -22.69
CA PRO A 312 -4.88 0.09 -22.58
C PRO A 312 -4.98 -1.24 -23.35
N ARG A 313 -5.85 -2.15 -22.89
CA ARG A 313 -6.07 -3.44 -23.56
C ARG A 313 -6.63 -3.29 -24.99
N SER A 314 -7.25 -2.15 -25.32
CA SER A 314 -7.65 -1.84 -26.69
C SER A 314 -6.48 -1.72 -27.67
N ILE A 315 -5.29 -1.32 -27.18
CA ILE A 315 -4.05 -1.23 -27.97
C ILE A 315 -3.25 -2.53 -27.89
N TRP A 316 -3.22 -3.17 -26.72
CA TRP A 316 -2.58 -4.48 -26.53
C TRP A 316 -3.52 -5.48 -25.85
N PRO A 317 -4.33 -6.22 -26.63
CA PRO A 317 -5.28 -7.17 -26.08
C PRO A 317 -4.62 -8.30 -25.28
N ALA A 318 -3.44 -8.74 -25.72
CA ALA A 318 -2.63 -9.78 -25.06
C ALA A 318 -1.78 -9.26 -23.88
N LYS A 319 -2.05 -8.06 -23.35
CA LYS A 319 -1.35 -7.52 -22.19
C LYS A 319 -1.51 -8.47 -20.99
N PRO A 320 -0.43 -8.82 -20.27
CA PRO A 320 -0.51 -9.66 -19.09
C PRO A 320 -1.50 -9.11 -18.05
N GLU A 321 -2.25 -10.00 -17.44
CA GLU A 321 -3.18 -9.65 -16.38
C GLU A 321 -2.44 -9.23 -15.09
N GLY A 322 -3.16 -8.52 -14.21
CA GLY A 322 -2.66 -8.22 -12.88
C GLY A 322 -2.36 -9.52 -12.14
N PHE A 323 -1.29 -9.56 -11.35
CA PHE A 323 -0.88 -10.80 -10.70
C PHE A 323 -1.96 -11.31 -9.76
N GLY A 324 -2.61 -10.40 -9.04
CA GLY A 324 -3.65 -10.79 -8.12
C GLY A 324 -4.89 -11.39 -8.77
N VAL A 325 -5.21 -10.99 -10.02
CA VAL A 325 -6.32 -11.58 -10.79
C VAL A 325 -5.97 -13.01 -11.22
N GLN A 326 -4.73 -13.22 -11.68
CA GLN A 326 -4.23 -14.56 -12.02
C GLN A 326 -4.31 -15.51 -10.81
N LEU A 327 -3.98 -15.00 -9.62
CA LEU A 327 -4.08 -15.78 -8.37
C LEU A 327 -5.53 -16.08 -7.97
N GLY A 328 -6.44 -15.13 -8.13
CA GLY A 328 -7.87 -15.36 -7.83
C GLY A 328 -8.48 -16.43 -8.73
N GLU A 329 -8.14 -16.41 -10.02
CA GLU A 329 -8.55 -17.46 -10.95
C GLU A 329 -7.93 -18.81 -10.58
N ALA A 330 -6.63 -18.85 -10.31
CA ALA A 330 -5.91 -20.08 -10.01
C ALA A 330 -6.33 -20.75 -8.67
N ILE A 331 -6.67 -19.95 -7.66
CA ILE A 331 -6.99 -20.45 -6.30
C ILE A 331 -8.49 -20.70 -6.14
N ALA A 332 -9.33 -19.77 -6.61
CA ALA A 332 -10.75 -19.77 -6.33
C ALA A 332 -11.64 -19.99 -7.57
N ASN A 333 -11.04 -20.09 -8.78
CA ASN A 333 -11.75 -20.15 -10.06
C ASN A 333 -12.76 -18.99 -10.20
N ARG A 334 -12.31 -17.80 -9.81
CA ARG A 334 -13.06 -16.54 -9.82
C ARG A 334 -12.19 -15.43 -10.41
N PRO A 335 -12.36 -15.10 -11.70
CA PRO A 335 -11.53 -14.07 -12.34
C PRO A 335 -11.86 -12.66 -11.80
N GLU A 336 -13.04 -12.48 -11.21
CA GLU A 336 -13.42 -11.25 -10.51
C GLU A 336 -12.72 -11.06 -9.14
N LEU A 337 -11.99 -12.06 -8.64
CA LEU A 337 -11.28 -11.97 -7.37
C LEU A 337 -9.82 -11.57 -7.59
N ALA A 338 -9.38 -10.46 -6.99
CA ALA A 338 -7.98 -10.09 -6.97
C ALA A 338 -7.36 -10.42 -5.60
N LEU A 339 -6.51 -11.44 -5.54
CA LEU A 339 -5.80 -11.86 -4.34
C LEU A 339 -4.40 -11.23 -4.28
N ASN A 340 -3.96 -10.80 -3.11
CA ASN A 340 -2.59 -10.32 -2.94
C ASN A 340 -1.74 -11.40 -2.27
N SER A 341 -0.48 -11.53 -2.70
CA SER A 341 0.48 -12.51 -2.16
C SER A 341 1.70 -11.86 -1.53
N THR A 342 1.58 -10.56 -1.22
CA THR A 342 2.68 -9.70 -0.80
C THR A 342 3.74 -9.54 -1.89
N MET A 343 4.68 -8.62 -1.70
CA MET A 343 5.77 -8.45 -2.67
C MET A 343 6.67 -9.70 -2.78
N TYR A 344 6.70 -10.54 -1.74
CA TYR A 344 7.41 -11.82 -1.78
C TYR A 344 6.81 -12.79 -2.78
N GLY A 345 5.48 -12.94 -2.81
CA GLY A 345 4.81 -13.91 -3.67
C GLY A 345 5.04 -13.60 -5.13
N GLU A 346 4.90 -12.34 -5.51
CA GLU A 346 5.15 -11.92 -6.90
C GLU A 346 6.62 -12.10 -7.28
N CYS A 347 7.57 -11.74 -6.40
CA CYS A 347 8.99 -11.97 -6.68
C CYS A 347 9.34 -13.46 -6.78
N PHE A 348 8.78 -14.30 -5.91
CA PHE A 348 9.03 -15.75 -5.91
C PHE A 348 8.46 -16.41 -7.16
N ALA A 349 7.21 -16.09 -7.55
CA ALA A 349 6.60 -16.60 -8.78
C ALA A 349 7.40 -16.25 -10.05
N ASN A 350 8.13 -15.13 -10.03
CA ASN A 350 8.94 -14.67 -11.17
C ASN A 350 10.39 -15.19 -11.16
N PHE A 351 10.97 -15.49 -9.99
CA PHE A 351 12.42 -15.75 -9.86
C PHE A 351 12.79 -16.98 -9.03
N GLY A 352 11.81 -17.72 -8.50
CA GLY A 352 12.02 -18.82 -7.55
C GLY A 352 12.92 -18.39 -6.40
N TRP A 353 13.88 -19.25 -6.00
CA TRP A 353 14.86 -18.93 -4.95
C TRP A 353 15.83 -17.77 -5.28
N GLY A 354 15.85 -17.29 -6.52
CA GLY A 354 16.53 -16.05 -6.91
C GLY A 354 15.80 -14.77 -6.48
N TRP A 355 14.60 -14.88 -5.90
CA TRP A 355 13.75 -13.76 -5.50
C TRP A 355 14.43 -12.71 -4.59
N PRO A 356 15.32 -13.02 -3.63
CA PRO A 356 15.86 -11.98 -2.74
C PRO A 356 16.71 -10.97 -3.53
N ILE A 357 17.48 -11.47 -4.49
CA ILE A 357 18.33 -10.64 -5.36
C ILE A 357 17.45 -9.79 -6.27
N ALA A 358 16.48 -10.40 -6.95
CA ALA A 358 15.57 -9.71 -7.86
C ALA A 358 14.77 -8.61 -7.13
N MET A 359 14.27 -8.91 -5.94
CA MET A 359 13.52 -7.98 -5.09
C MET A 359 14.41 -6.81 -4.62
N CYS A 360 15.65 -7.08 -4.20
CA CYS A 360 16.62 -6.02 -3.89
C CYS A 360 16.90 -5.11 -5.09
N VAL A 361 17.16 -5.69 -6.26
CA VAL A 361 17.39 -4.93 -7.50
C VAL A 361 16.18 -4.06 -7.83
N TYR A 362 14.96 -4.62 -7.78
CA TYR A 362 13.73 -3.90 -8.03
C TYR A 362 13.55 -2.70 -7.07
N ILE A 363 13.74 -2.91 -5.76
CA ILE A 363 13.59 -1.84 -4.76
C ILE A 363 14.69 -0.79 -4.87
N LEU A 364 15.92 -1.18 -5.21
CA LEU A 364 17.00 -0.23 -5.46
C LEU A 364 16.70 0.64 -6.69
N ILE A 365 16.23 0.05 -7.79
CA ILE A 365 15.81 0.80 -8.99
C ILE A 365 14.74 1.82 -8.61
N LEU A 366 13.67 1.40 -7.94
CA LEU A 366 12.62 2.31 -7.49
C LEU A 366 13.16 3.38 -6.53
N HIS A 367 14.04 3.02 -5.60
CA HIS A 367 14.62 3.96 -4.65
C HIS A 367 15.40 5.06 -5.37
N PHE A 368 16.26 4.67 -6.32
CA PHE A 368 17.04 5.63 -7.09
C PHE A 368 16.17 6.50 -7.99
N MET A 369 15.11 5.94 -8.59
CA MET A 369 14.12 6.70 -9.36
C MET A 369 13.43 7.76 -8.48
N PHE A 370 12.85 7.36 -7.34
CA PHE A 370 12.22 8.28 -6.39
C PHE A 370 13.21 9.34 -5.88
N ARG A 371 14.46 8.95 -5.58
CA ARG A 371 15.50 9.87 -5.13
C ARG A 371 15.90 10.88 -6.20
N ALA A 372 16.01 10.46 -7.46
CA ALA A 372 16.33 11.34 -8.58
C ALA A 372 15.23 12.39 -8.79
N VAL A 373 13.97 11.97 -8.74
CA VAL A 373 12.81 12.87 -8.87
C VAL A 373 12.71 13.80 -7.66
N ALA A 374 12.85 13.27 -6.44
CA ALA A 374 12.73 14.07 -5.23
C ALA A 374 13.87 15.11 -5.13
N GLY A 375 15.11 14.73 -5.47
CA GLY A 375 16.28 15.53 -5.16
C GLY A 375 16.33 15.81 -3.65
N SER A 376 16.39 17.09 -3.26
CA SER A 376 16.30 17.56 -1.87
C SER A 376 14.87 17.89 -1.40
N ALA A 377 13.83 17.63 -2.20
CA ALA A 377 12.43 17.87 -1.80
C ALA A 377 11.94 16.75 -0.88
N ARG A 378 12.04 16.97 0.43
CA ARG A 378 11.71 15.97 1.48
C ARG A 378 10.23 15.56 1.45
N GLY A 379 9.34 16.43 1.00
CA GLY A 379 7.93 16.10 0.80
C GLY A 379 7.71 15.01 -0.25
N VAL A 380 8.50 15.01 -1.33
CA VAL A 380 8.43 13.97 -2.38
C VAL A 380 9.04 12.65 -1.87
N GLN A 381 10.09 12.71 -1.06
CA GLN A 381 10.67 11.51 -0.42
C GLN A 381 9.66 10.85 0.52
N ALA A 382 8.91 11.64 1.30
CA ALA A 382 7.87 11.13 2.17
C ALA A 382 6.69 10.49 1.41
N MET A 383 6.34 11.01 0.22
CA MET A 383 5.40 10.31 -0.69
C MET A 383 5.97 8.94 -1.09
N GLY A 384 7.25 8.89 -1.48
CA GLY A 384 7.95 7.65 -1.79
C GLY A 384 7.94 6.66 -0.62
N ALA A 385 8.14 7.10 0.62
CA ALA A 385 8.04 6.22 1.79
C ALA A 385 6.66 5.53 1.90
N PHE A 386 5.57 6.25 1.66
CA PHE A 386 4.23 5.65 1.68
C PHE A 386 3.97 4.72 0.49
N VAL A 387 4.57 4.98 -0.67
CA VAL A 387 4.60 3.98 -1.76
C VAL A 387 5.32 2.72 -1.28
N GLY A 388 6.48 2.86 -0.62
CA GLY A 388 7.24 1.74 -0.06
C GLY A 388 6.48 0.91 0.98
N ILE A 389 5.61 1.54 1.77
CA ILE A 389 4.70 0.82 2.67
C ILE A 389 3.67 0.01 1.86
N ALA A 390 3.11 0.63 0.83
CA ALA A 390 1.99 0.10 0.05
C ALA A 390 2.36 -1.05 -0.91
N ILE A 391 3.62 -1.17 -1.35
CA ILE A 391 4.06 -2.27 -2.24
C ILE A 391 3.89 -3.67 -1.61
N TRP A 392 3.77 -3.76 -0.29
CA TRP A 392 3.48 -5.02 0.39
C TRP A 392 2.04 -5.49 0.21
N ARG A 393 1.17 -4.58 -0.23
CA ARG A 393 -0.26 -4.85 -0.45
C ARG A 393 -0.67 -4.91 -1.92
N PHE A 394 -0.01 -4.13 -2.76
CA PHE A 394 -0.38 -4.01 -4.17
C PHE A 394 0.65 -4.70 -5.04
N ASP A 395 0.20 -5.21 -6.19
CA ASP A 395 1.07 -5.69 -7.27
C ASP A 395 2.19 -4.68 -7.56
N SER A 396 3.36 -5.19 -7.94
CA SER A 396 4.56 -4.43 -8.31
C SER A 396 4.29 -3.24 -9.24
N SER A 397 3.34 -3.40 -10.16
CA SER A 397 2.92 -2.35 -11.09
C SER A 397 2.46 -1.05 -10.39
N PHE A 398 1.88 -1.14 -9.19
CA PHE A 398 1.47 0.01 -8.38
C PHE A 398 2.63 0.94 -8.05
N ALA A 399 3.81 0.40 -7.75
CA ALA A 399 4.97 1.21 -7.37
C ALA A 399 5.47 2.05 -8.54
N VAL A 400 5.48 1.47 -9.75
CA VAL A 400 5.88 2.15 -10.99
C VAL A 400 4.88 3.23 -11.37
N ILE A 401 3.58 2.93 -11.31
CA ILE A 401 2.50 3.93 -11.50
C ILE A 401 2.66 5.08 -10.51
N SER A 402 2.84 4.74 -9.23
CA SER A 402 2.97 5.72 -8.17
C SER A 402 4.17 6.62 -8.42
N PHE A 403 5.28 6.06 -8.88
CA PHE A 403 6.44 6.83 -9.31
C PHE A 403 6.10 7.82 -10.43
N VAL A 404 5.45 7.39 -11.52
CA VAL A 404 5.09 8.25 -12.65
C VAL A 404 4.22 9.43 -12.18
N ILE A 405 3.23 9.16 -11.32
CA ILE A 405 2.29 10.19 -10.83
C ILE A 405 2.99 11.16 -9.87
N VAL A 406 3.80 10.65 -8.94
CA VAL A 406 4.60 11.48 -8.03
C VAL A 406 5.59 12.35 -8.82
N ALA A 407 6.24 11.78 -9.84
CA ALA A 407 7.15 12.50 -10.73
C ALA A 407 6.42 13.61 -11.51
N GLY A 408 5.23 13.32 -12.05
CA GLY A 408 4.39 14.30 -12.72
C GLY A 408 4.01 15.48 -11.81
N ILE A 409 3.63 15.21 -10.55
CA ILE A 409 3.34 16.25 -9.56
C ILE A 409 4.59 17.08 -9.26
N ALA A 410 5.72 16.43 -9.01
CA ALA A 410 6.98 17.11 -8.69
C ALA A 410 7.45 18.00 -9.85
N LEU A 411 7.39 17.50 -11.09
CA LEU A 411 7.74 18.25 -12.30
C LEU A 411 6.78 19.42 -12.54
N GLY A 412 5.47 19.19 -12.45
CA GLY A 412 4.46 20.23 -12.63
C GLY A 412 4.62 21.39 -11.64
N LEU A 413 4.95 21.09 -10.38
CA LEU A 413 5.26 22.11 -9.38
C LEU A 413 6.56 22.87 -9.69
N ARG A 414 7.60 22.19 -10.16
CA ARG A 414 8.86 22.84 -10.58
C ARG A 414 8.64 23.79 -11.76
N LEU A 415 7.94 23.34 -12.79
CA LEU A 415 7.62 24.15 -13.98
C LEU A 415 6.79 25.38 -13.61
N ARG A 416 5.77 25.22 -12.74
CA ARG A 416 4.98 26.35 -12.24
C ARG A 416 5.85 27.40 -11.56
N THR A 417 6.78 26.98 -10.70
CA THR A 417 7.70 27.91 -10.02
C THR A 417 8.60 28.64 -11.02
N MET A 418 9.14 27.94 -12.02
CA MET A 418 9.95 28.57 -13.09
C MET A 418 9.15 29.63 -13.87
N LEU A 419 7.91 29.33 -14.26
CA LEU A 419 7.05 30.26 -14.98
C LEU A 419 6.68 31.51 -14.16
N LEU A 420 6.42 31.35 -12.85
CA LEU A 420 6.12 32.47 -11.97
C LEU A 420 7.34 33.38 -11.73
N LEU A 421 8.55 32.82 -11.65
CA LEU A 421 9.77 33.59 -11.51
C LEU A 421 10.12 34.35 -12.80
N GLY A 422 9.95 33.73 -13.97
CA GLY A 422 10.16 34.38 -15.26
C GLY A 422 9.27 35.62 -15.49
N ARG A 423 8.00 35.55 -15.04
CA ARG A 423 7.08 36.70 -15.10
C ARG A 423 7.52 37.87 -14.20
N ARG A 424 8.06 37.59 -13.00
CA ARG A 424 8.55 38.64 -12.09
C ARG A 424 9.78 39.36 -12.63
N SER A 425 10.71 38.66 -13.29
CA SER A 425 11.86 39.30 -13.94
C SER A 425 11.47 40.16 -15.14
N SER A 426 10.42 39.78 -15.89
CA SER A 426 9.92 40.57 -17.02
C SER A 426 9.26 41.87 -16.54
N ASN A 427 8.39 41.81 -15.54
CA ASN A 427 7.70 43.01 -15.02
C ASN A 427 8.66 44.02 -14.38
N ARG A 428 9.76 43.56 -13.75
CA ARG A 428 10.79 44.47 -13.23
C ARG A 428 11.56 45.22 -14.32
N ARG A 429 11.68 44.66 -15.53
CA ARG A 429 12.33 45.34 -16.66
C ARG A 429 11.41 46.37 -17.34
N VAL A 430 10.09 46.17 -17.27
CA VAL A 430 9.11 47.11 -17.84
C VAL A 430 8.88 48.31 -16.93
N GLY A 431 8.91 48.14 -15.60
CA GLY A 431 8.80 49.26 -14.65
C GLY A 431 10.08 50.08 -14.42
N ALA A 432 11.18 49.73 -15.09
CA ALA A 432 12.46 50.44 -15.01
C ALA A 432 12.79 51.20 -16.32
N ARG A 433 11.85 51.23 -17.26
CA ARG A 433 11.84 52.09 -18.46
C ARG A 433 10.70 53.08 -18.29
#